data_AF-A0A7V8Y2T8-F1
#
_entry.id   AF-A0A7V8Y2T8-F1
#
_cell.length_a   1.000
_cell.length_b   1.000
_cell.length_c   1.000
_cell.angle_alpha   90.00
_cell.angle_beta   90.00
_cell.angle_gamma   90.00
#
_symmetry.space_group_name_H-M   'P 1'
#
loop_
_entity.id
_entity.type
_entity.pdbx_description
1 polymer ?
#
loop_
_entity_poly.entity_id
_entity_poly.type
_entity_poly.pdbx_seq_one_letter_code
_entity_poly.pdbx_strand_id
1 'polypeptide(L)' 'MVCVSTPGWPRELVAARLHVVTGKGGTGKTTVAAALALALATGGRRTLLVEVEGRQGIAQ' A
#
# COMPACT_ATOMS: atom_id res chain seq x y z
N MET A 1 7.97 -13.49 9.29
CA MET A 1 8.46 -12.10 9.47
C MET A 1 8.90 -11.61 8.11
N VAL A 2 8.03 -10.92 7.37
CA VAL A 2 8.45 -10.32 6.09
C VAL A 2 9.11 -8.99 6.44
N CYS A 3 10.43 -8.92 6.25
CA CYS A 3 11.16 -7.67 6.40
C CYS A 3 10.86 -6.81 5.16
N VAL A 4 10.23 -5.65 5.33
CA VAL A 4 10.00 -4.68 4.23
C VAL A 4 11.27 -3.93 3.80
N SER A 5 12.45 -4.48 4.08
CA SER A 5 13.72 -3.99 3.54
C SER A 5 13.87 -4.46 2.08
N THR A 6 13.00 -3.99 1.19
CA THR A 6 13.20 -4.15 -0.26
C THR A 6 14.32 -3.20 -0.71
N PRO A 7 15.25 -3.66 -1.58
CA PRO A 7 16.25 -2.77 -2.16
C PRO A 7 15.54 -1.60 -2.85
N GLY A 8 15.83 -0.36 -2.44
CA GLY A 8 15.20 0.85 -2.98
C GLY A 8 14.13 1.51 -2.09
N TRP A 9 13.82 0.97 -0.91
CA TRP A 9 12.90 1.61 0.04
C TRP A 9 13.66 2.27 1.22
N PRO A 10 13.96 3.59 1.16
CA PRO A 10 14.60 4.31 2.26
C PRO A 10 13.80 4.23 3.57
N ARG A 11 14.50 4.30 4.70
CA ARG A 11 13.89 4.10 6.04
C ARG A 11 12.83 5.13 6.36
N GLU A 12 12.97 6.34 5.81
CA GLU A 12 12.00 7.44 5.95
C GLU A 12 10.64 7.06 5.37
N LEU A 13 10.62 6.31 4.26
CA LEU A 13 9.38 5.83 3.64
C LEU A 13 8.72 4.69 4.43
N VAL A 14 9.47 3.98 5.27
CA VAL A 14 8.90 2.99 6.21
C VAL A 14 8.20 3.70 7.38
N ALA A 15 8.73 4.85 7.80
CA ALA A 15 8.17 5.66 8.89
C ALA A 15 6.96 6.51 8.46
N ALA A 16 6.76 6.71 7.15
CA ALA A 16 5.62 7.46 6.64
C ALA A 16 4.29 6.85 7.08
N ARG A 17 3.36 7.69 7.54
CA ARG A 17 2.03 7.27 8.01
C ARG A 17 0.96 7.25 6.91
N LEU A 18 1.28 7.85 5.76
CA LEU A 18 0.41 7.94 4.60
C LEU A 18 1.21 7.63 3.34
N HIS A 19 0.75 6.63 2.60
CA HIS A 19 1.29 6.27 1.29
C HIS A 19 0.21 6.49 0.24
N VAL A 20 0.49 7.36 -0.74
CA VAL A 20 -0.44 7.62 -1.86
C VAL A 20 0.04 6.87 -3.08
N VAL A 21 -0.80 5.96 -3.59
CA VAL A 21 -0.53 5.22 -4.83
C VAL A 21 -1.29 5.88 -5.97
N THR A 22 -0.56 6.44 -6.92
CA THR A 22 -1.12 7.14 -8.10
C THR A 22 -0.53 6.60 -9.40
N GLY A 23 -1.14 6.97 -10.53
CA GLY A 23 -0.84 6.44 -11.85
C GLY A 23 -2.02 6.59 -12.82
N LYS A 24 -1.74 6.40 -14.11
CA LYS A 24 -2.76 6.47 -15.18
C LYS A 24 -3.88 5.43 -14.96
N GLY A 25 -5.01 5.61 -15.66
CA GLY A 25 -6.08 4.61 -15.66
C GLY A 25 -5.56 3.25 -16.17
N GLY A 26 -5.94 2.15 -15.51
CA GLY A 26 -5.56 0.80 -15.92
C GLY A 26 -4.16 0.30 -15.52
N THR A 27 -3.35 1.10 -14.81
CA THR A 27 -1.97 0.69 -14.43
C THR A 27 -1.89 -0.19 -13.18
N GLY A 28 -3.01 -0.68 -12.65
CA GLY A 28 -3.03 -1.56 -11.48
C GLY A 28 -2.82 -0.87 -10.12
N LYS A 29 -3.18 0.42 -9.97
CA LYS A 29 -3.07 1.16 -8.70
C LYS A 29 -3.68 0.41 -7.51
N THR A 30 -4.88 -0.13 -7.68
CA THR A 30 -5.59 -0.89 -6.63
C THR A 30 -4.81 -2.12 -6.21
N THR A 31 -4.27 -2.88 -7.17
CA THR A 31 -3.45 -4.07 -6.92
C THR A 31 -2.18 -3.71 -6.13
N VAL A 32 -1.48 -2.64 -6.54
CA VAL A 32 -0.28 -2.19 -5.85
C VAL A 32 -0.60 -1.65 -4.45
N ALA A 33 -1.68 -0.87 -4.29
CA ALA A 33 -2.10 -0.34 -3.01
C ALA A 33 -2.46 -1.46 -2.02
N ALA A 34 -3.15 -2.51 -2.48
CA ALA A 34 -3.46 -3.68 -1.67
C ALA A 34 -2.19 -4.44 -1.25
N ALA A 35 -1.28 -4.71 -2.19
CA ALA A 35 -0.02 -5.38 -1.89
C ALA A 35 0.84 -4.59 -0.90
N LEU A 36 0.90 -3.26 -1.06
CA LEU A 36 1.59 -2.36 -0.14
C LEU A 36 0.94 -2.37 1.25
N ALA A 37 -0.39 -2.30 1.33
CA ALA A 37 -1.10 -2.34 2.60
C ALA A 37 -0.86 -3.67 3.36
N LEU A 38 -0.87 -4.81 2.65
CA LEU A 38 -0.52 -6.11 3.21
C LEU A 38 0.92 -6.12 3.74
N ALA A 39 1.88 -5.61 2.97
CA ALA A 39 3.29 -5.53 3.38
C ALA A 39 3.47 -4.65 4.63
N LEU A 40 2.79 -3.52 4.71
CA LEU A 40 2.83 -2.61 5.86
C LEU A 40 2.13 -3.20 7.09
N ALA A 41 1.07 -3.99 6.93
CA ALA A 41 0.38 -4.68 8.02
C ALA A 41 1.18 -5.84 8.64
N THR A 42 2.25 -6.31 7.99
CA THR A 42 3.10 -7.37 8.55
C THR A 42 3.69 -6.99 9.91
N GLY A 43 3.94 -7.99 10.77
CA GLY A 43 4.53 -7.74 12.10
C GLY A 43 3.57 -7.13 13.12
N GLY A 44 2.25 -7.28 12.93
CA GLY A 44 1.22 -6.86 13.89
C GLY A 44 0.82 -5.39 13.79
N ARG A 45 1.25 -4.67 12.75
CA ARG A 45 0.89 -3.28 12.52
C ARG A 45 -0.53 -3.18 11.96
N ARG A 46 -1.27 -2.16 12.40
CA ARG A 46 -2.60 -1.84 11.84
C ARG A 46 -2.44 -0.88 10.66
N THR A 47 -2.81 -1.34 9.47
CA THR A 47 -2.78 -0.56 8.23
C THR A 47 -4.19 -0.42 7.67
N LEU A 48 -4.57 0.78 7.25
CA LEU A 48 -5.84 1.08 6.59
C LEU A 48 -5.59 1.29 5.10
N LEU A 49 -6.30 0.55 4.26
CA LEU A 49 -6.36 0.79 2.82
C LEU A 49 -7.59 1.65 2.51
N VAL A 50 -7.39 2.77 1.80
CA VAL A 50 -8.46 3.70 1.42
C VAL A 50 -8.47 3.87 -0.10
N GLU A 51 -9.65 3.77 -0.71
CA GLU A 51 -9.89 4.12 -2.11
C GLU A 51 -10.81 5.34 -2.18
N VAL A 52 -10.46 6.30 -3.05
CA VAL A 52 -11.20 7.57 -3.21
C VAL A 52 -11.97 7.64 -4.54
N GLU A 53 -11.74 6.68 -5.45
CA GLU A 53 -12.36 6.67 -6.79
C GLU A 53 -13.81 6.11 -6.78
N GLY A 54 -14.32 5.61 -5.64
CA GLY A 54 -15.70 5.13 -5.50
C GLY A 54 -16.04 3.90 -6.37
N ARG A 55 -15.04 3.22 -6.94
CA ARG A 55 -15.21 2.13 -7.92
C ARG A 55 -15.39 0.74 -7.29
N GLN A 56 -15.50 0.64 -5.97
CA GLN A 56 -15.62 -0.65 -5.25
C GLN A 56 -14.47 -1.62 -5.60
N GLY A 57 -13.24 -1.12 -5.77
CA GLY A 57 -12.08 -1.97 -6.09
C GLY A 57 -11.58 -2.82 -4.91
N ILE A 58 -12.01 -2.49 -3.68
CA ILE A 58 -11.59 -3.16 -2.44
C ILE A 58 -12.69 -4.10 -1.88
N ALA A 59 -13.95 -3.89 -2.26
CA ALA A 59 -15.09 -4.68 -1.79
C ALA A 59 -15.80 -5.34 -2.99
N GLN A 60 -15.76 -6.67 -3.02
CA GLN A 60 -16.75 -7.51 -3.70
C GLN A 60 -17.56 -8.21 -2.61
#